data_AF-A0A5S3YXP6-F1
#
_entry.id   AF-A0A5S3YXP6-F1
#
_cell.length_a   1.000
_cell.length_b   1.000
_cell.length_c   1.000
_cell.angle_alpha   90.00
_cell.angle_beta   90.00
_cell.angle_gamma   90.00
#
_symmetry.space_group_name_H-M   'P 1'
#
loop_
_entity.id
_entity.type
_entity.pdbx_description
1 polymer ?
#
loop_
_entity_poly.entity_id
_entity_poly.type
_entity_poly.pdbx_seq_one_letter_code
_entity_poly.pdbx_strand_id
1 'polypeptide(L)'
;MPLLKELKPKNNSAASFYPASANSANNKYDWETVVGLFIKYLHKIELEKTIKTLDDFKLLCKTHLDQKLEGDDIWPVIEKMYFDNEEVVNISPEMQVLKTLNPERSQAGDERLTALYINLAANLEDFEAPTAHLNFLEQEIKQTFDMPLVTTNRVKKVKPHQAYLPFLSELFHQDLKFLVKYPYHFLSNIKAFLKLYGFIYTAQLSLNIKGWKSKPEVKPCFFILDNEKASKERTQLQLHGHKQVVDASYSLFPYLALTESLQDSKELVQPLWQLVQKLTQSDTDKLNNYIHDFYDDRKLTSQIVPAESPVQAIETLLKLFAEQFKKGATRETAFNNFVKATRETLIKPFEVTRGPAGTYFALNQDYLLLLTNLAIGDRQQLRLHELIIEFKKRGVCFDKSSEECLIDLFERMGNVERMSDSGDAVYVKKTI
;
A
#
# COMPACT_ATOMS: atom_id res chain seq x y z
N MET A 1 12.50 16.98 -21.42
CA MET A 1 13.13 15.74 -21.96
C MET A 1 12.80 14.61 -21.00
N PRO A 2 12.56 13.37 -21.49
CA PRO A 2 12.18 12.25 -20.63
C PRO A 2 13.31 11.84 -19.66
N LEU A 3 14.57 12.07 -20.05
CA LEU A 3 15.76 11.79 -19.23
C LEU A 3 16.27 13.06 -18.54
N LEU A 4 16.94 12.87 -17.40
CA LEU A 4 17.77 13.88 -16.74
C LEU A 4 18.74 14.52 -17.72
N LYS A 5 19.02 15.82 -17.56
CA LYS A 5 19.97 16.56 -18.42
C LYS A 5 21.35 15.90 -18.42
N GLU A 6 21.86 15.54 -17.26
CA GLU A 6 23.09 14.78 -17.08
C GLU A 6 22.78 13.46 -16.36
N LEU A 7 23.12 12.35 -17.00
CA LEU A 7 23.03 11.02 -16.38
C LEU A 7 24.40 10.69 -15.78
N LYS A 8 24.46 10.56 -14.46
CA LYS A 8 25.67 10.21 -13.71
C LYS A 8 25.33 9.20 -12.62
N PRO A 9 26.27 8.31 -12.26
CA PRO A 9 26.09 7.39 -11.13
C PRO A 9 25.82 8.17 -9.84
N LYS A 10 24.76 7.76 -9.12
CA LYS A 10 24.33 8.36 -7.84
C LYS A 10 23.90 7.27 -6.87
N ASN A 11 23.60 7.62 -5.62
CA ASN A 11 23.06 6.65 -4.66
C ASN A 11 21.73 6.09 -5.15
N ASN A 12 21.55 4.78 -5.03
CA ASN A 12 20.35 4.09 -5.50
C ASN A 12 19.16 4.38 -4.56
N SER A 13 18.01 4.68 -5.15
CA SER A 13 16.75 4.94 -4.44
C SER A 13 15.60 4.27 -5.19
N ALA A 14 14.52 3.97 -4.45
CA ALA A 14 13.27 3.43 -4.99
C ALA A 14 12.05 4.15 -4.38
N ALA A 15 12.29 5.30 -3.71
CA ALA A 15 11.32 6.03 -2.90
C ALA A 15 10.12 6.59 -3.70
N SER A 16 10.25 6.81 -5.02
CA SER A 16 9.15 7.32 -5.85
C SER A 16 8.02 6.31 -6.02
N PHE A 17 8.32 5.01 -5.97
CA PHE A 17 7.32 3.95 -6.22
C PHE A 17 7.26 2.90 -5.13
N TYR A 18 8.15 2.95 -4.13
CA TYR A 18 8.27 1.87 -3.18
C TYR A 18 8.78 2.33 -1.81
N PRO A 19 8.18 1.81 -0.72
CA PRO A 19 8.47 2.33 0.61
C PRO A 19 9.81 1.83 1.17
N ALA A 20 10.25 0.61 0.81
CA ALA A 20 11.49 0.06 1.33
C ALA A 20 12.72 0.87 0.88
N SER A 21 13.69 0.99 1.79
CA SER A 21 14.93 1.77 1.64
C SER A 21 16.15 0.87 1.73
N ALA A 22 17.23 1.24 1.02
CA ALA A 22 18.55 0.64 1.23
C ALA A 22 19.16 1.02 2.60
N ASN A 23 18.77 2.17 3.15
CA ASN A 23 19.12 2.57 4.51
C ASN A 23 18.09 1.97 5.50
N SER A 24 18.54 1.02 6.32
CA SER A 24 17.71 0.31 7.29
C SER A 24 17.09 1.20 8.37
N ALA A 25 17.70 2.36 8.67
CA ALA A 25 17.12 3.34 9.60
C ALA A 25 15.76 3.88 9.12
N ASN A 26 15.52 3.85 7.81
CA ASN A 26 14.27 4.31 7.19
C ASN A 26 13.25 3.17 6.98
N ASN A 27 13.49 1.97 7.52
CA ASN A 27 12.65 0.78 7.30
C ASN A 27 11.90 0.34 8.56
N LYS A 28 11.54 1.30 9.39
CA LYS A 28 10.67 1.08 10.53
C LYS A 28 9.33 1.76 10.22
N TYR A 29 8.25 1.07 10.55
CA TYR A 29 6.90 1.43 10.13
C TYR A 29 5.93 1.24 11.29
N ASP A 30 5.28 2.33 11.68
CA ASP A 30 4.14 2.33 12.59
C ASP A 30 2.85 2.48 11.78
N TRP A 31 2.01 1.45 11.81
CA TRP A 31 0.80 1.43 11.00
C TRP A 31 -0.27 2.42 11.48
N GLU A 32 -0.27 2.83 12.75
CA GLU A 32 -1.21 3.88 13.22
C GLU A 32 -0.78 5.25 12.69
N THR A 33 0.52 5.56 12.73
CA THR A 33 1.09 6.76 12.12
C THR A 33 0.81 6.81 10.62
N VAL A 34 1.02 5.71 9.90
CA VAL A 34 0.75 5.61 8.45
C VAL A 34 -0.73 5.86 8.14
N VAL A 35 -1.64 5.29 8.93
CA VAL A 35 -3.06 5.57 8.77
C VAL A 35 -3.34 7.06 9.00
N GLY A 36 -2.86 7.64 10.09
CA GLY A 36 -3.06 9.07 10.39
C GLY A 36 -2.52 9.99 9.29
N LEU A 37 -1.31 9.71 8.77
CA LEU A 37 -0.71 10.47 7.66
C LEU A 37 -1.50 10.31 6.35
N PHE A 38 -2.08 9.13 6.10
CA PHE A 38 -2.91 8.90 4.92
C PHE A 38 -4.27 9.63 5.04
N ILE A 39 -4.94 9.57 6.19
CA ILE A 39 -6.17 10.32 6.46
C ILE A 39 -5.92 11.82 6.34
N LYS A 40 -4.79 12.29 6.86
CA LYS A 40 -4.35 13.69 6.75
C LYS A 40 -4.34 14.15 5.29
N TYR A 41 -3.77 13.32 4.40
CA TYR A 41 -3.77 13.58 2.95
C TYR A 41 -5.18 13.55 2.36
N LEU A 42 -5.98 12.52 2.66
CA LEU A 42 -7.32 12.35 2.10
C LEU A 42 -8.27 13.50 2.44
N HIS A 43 -8.34 13.87 3.73
CA HIS A 43 -9.25 14.91 4.23
C HIS A 43 -8.67 16.32 4.09
N LYS A 44 -7.43 16.44 3.64
CA LYS A 44 -6.74 17.71 3.45
C LYS A 44 -6.61 18.54 4.75
N ILE A 45 -6.37 17.85 5.85
CA ILE A 45 -6.24 18.42 7.19
C ILE A 45 -4.76 18.60 7.54
N GLU A 46 -4.41 19.67 8.23
CA GLU A 46 -3.14 19.84 8.95
C GLU A 46 -3.43 20.08 10.42
N LEU A 47 -2.64 19.47 11.32
CA LEU A 47 -2.68 19.79 12.74
C LEU A 47 -1.83 21.03 13.01
N GLU A 48 -2.34 21.91 13.85
CA GLU A 48 -1.61 23.10 14.29
C GLU A 48 -0.37 22.73 15.10
N LYS A 49 0.70 23.51 14.91
CA LYS A 49 2.02 23.23 15.52
C LYS A 49 2.02 23.28 17.05
N THR A 50 1.00 23.90 17.62
CA THR A 50 0.78 23.97 19.07
C THR A 50 0.33 22.63 19.64
N ILE A 51 -0.27 21.76 18.83
CA ILE A 51 -0.72 20.42 19.24
C ILE A 51 0.39 19.43 18.88
N LYS A 52 1.14 18.96 19.88
CA LYS A 52 2.28 18.05 19.69
C LYS A 52 1.97 16.64 20.15
N THR A 53 1.12 16.51 21.16
CA THR A 53 0.72 15.23 21.75
C THR A 53 -0.80 15.12 21.81
N LEU A 54 -1.29 13.90 22.02
CA LEU A 54 -2.71 13.68 22.30
C LEU A 54 -3.16 14.37 23.60
N ASP A 55 -2.27 14.53 24.58
CA ASP A 55 -2.56 15.26 25.82
C ASP A 55 -2.79 16.75 25.59
N ASP A 56 -2.10 17.38 24.62
CA ASP A 56 -2.36 18.78 24.24
C ASP A 56 -3.80 18.94 23.72
N PHE A 57 -4.26 17.99 22.89
CA PHE A 57 -5.64 17.97 22.39
C PHE A 57 -6.65 17.68 23.51
N LYS A 58 -6.32 16.76 24.42
CA LYS A 58 -7.12 16.44 25.61
C LYS A 58 -7.38 17.67 26.47
N LEU A 59 -6.35 18.48 26.73
CA LEU A 59 -6.48 19.70 27.54
C LEU A 59 -7.42 20.74 26.91
N LEU A 60 -7.41 20.85 25.58
CA LEU A 60 -8.33 21.72 24.85
C LEU A 60 -9.77 21.22 24.93
N CYS A 61 -9.98 19.91 24.77
CA CYS A 61 -11.30 19.30 24.93
C CYS A 61 -11.84 19.55 26.35
N LYS A 62 -11.00 19.41 27.38
CA LYS A 62 -11.36 19.72 28.77
C LYS A 62 -11.82 21.16 28.92
N THR A 63 -11.00 22.10 28.46
CA THR A 63 -11.27 23.54 28.58
C THR A 63 -12.58 23.91 27.88
N HIS A 64 -12.87 23.31 26.72
CA HIS A 64 -14.09 23.57 25.96
C HIS A 64 -15.33 22.95 26.62
N LEU A 65 -15.23 21.72 27.12
CA LEU A 65 -16.34 21.00 27.76
C LEU A 65 -16.68 21.55 29.15
N ASP A 66 -15.68 21.95 29.94
CA ASP A 66 -15.87 22.55 31.28
C ASP A 66 -16.69 23.86 31.20
N GLN A 67 -16.67 24.56 30.06
CA GLN A 67 -17.49 25.75 29.83
C GLN A 67 -18.96 25.44 29.51
N LYS A 68 -19.27 24.20 29.13
CA LYS A 68 -20.59 23.77 28.64
C LYS A 68 -21.34 22.83 29.58
N LEU A 69 -20.63 22.16 30.49
CA LEU A 69 -21.21 21.17 31.39
C LEU A 69 -21.47 21.81 32.77
N GLU A 70 -22.73 21.78 33.20
CA GLU A 70 -23.15 22.19 34.54
C GLU A 70 -23.36 20.93 35.41
N GLY A 71 -22.81 20.89 36.63
CA GLY A 71 -23.02 19.78 37.58
C GLY A 71 -21.73 19.19 38.17
N ASP A 72 -21.80 17.93 38.60
CA ASP A 72 -20.66 17.17 39.13
C ASP A 72 -19.55 17.02 38.08
N ASP A 73 -18.28 16.94 38.53
CA ASP A 73 -17.12 16.80 37.65
C ASP A 73 -17.17 15.49 36.85
N ILE A 74 -17.69 15.59 35.62
CA ILE A 74 -17.84 14.47 34.67
C ILE A 74 -16.58 14.24 33.83
N TRP A 75 -15.61 15.15 33.88
CA TRP A 75 -14.38 15.04 33.11
C TRP A 75 -13.64 13.71 33.33
N PRO A 76 -13.49 13.17 34.56
CA PRO A 76 -12.87 11.86 34.77
C PRO A 76 -13.53 10.71 34.00
N VAL A 77 -14.84 10.81 33.73
CA VAL A 77 -15.57 9.81 32.93
C VAL A 77 -15.24 9.98 31.45
N ILE A 78 -15.23 11.22 30.95
CA ILE A 78 -14.90 11.53 29.55
C ILE A 78 -13.45 11.14 29.23
N GLU A 79 -12.51 11.45 30.12
CA GLU A 79 -11.10 11.08 30.01
C GLU A 79 -10.95 9.56 29.90
N LYS A 80 -11.61 8.81 30.78
CA LYS A 80 -11.60 7.34 30.76
C LYS A 80 -12.22 6.74 29.50
N MET A 81 -13.29 7.34 28.99
CA MET A 81 -14.00 6.83 27.81
C MET A 81 -13.24 7.06 26.51
N TYR A 82 -12.63 8.24 26.33
CA TYR A 82 -12.08 8.65 25.03
C TYR A 82 -10.55 8.79 25.02
N PHE A 83 -9.90 9.09 26.14
CA PHE A 83 -8.48 9.45 26.14
C PHE A 83 -7.57 8.36 26.70
N ASP A 84 -7.96 7.66 27.77
CA ASP A 84 -7.11 6.63 28.42
C ASP A 84 -6.64 5.52 27.45
N ASN A 85 -7.50 5.14 26.49
CA ASN A 85 -7.20 4.13 25.46
C ASN A 85 -7.07 4.72 24.05
N GLU A 86 -6.92 6.05 23.94
CA GLU A 86 -6.85 6.77 22.66
C GLU A 86 -8.09 6.62 21.76
N GLU A 87 -9.24 6.18 22.28
CA GLU A 87 -10.49 5.98 21.52
C GLU A 87 -11.03 7.27 20.86
N VAL A 88 -10.56 8.43 21.29
CA VAL A 88 -10.85 9.74 20.70
C VAL A 88 -10.51 9.79 19.20
N VAL A 89 -9.50 9.03 18.76
CA VAL A 89 -9.12 8.96 17.34
C VAL A 89 -10.16 8.20 16.49
N ASN A 90 -11.04 7.43 17.12
CA ASN A 90 -12.07 6.61 16.50
C ASN A 90 -13.46 7.28 16.52
N ILE A 91 -13.59 8.52 17.01
CA ILE A 91 -14.87 9.25 17.02
C ILE A 91 -15.37 9.53 15.59
N SER A 92 -14.46 9.97 14.71
CA SER A 92 -14.77 10.22 13.31
C SER A 92 -13.55 9.94 12.42
N PRO A 93 -13.75 9.62 11.14
CA PRO A 93 -12.64 9.28 10.23
C PRO A 93 -11.54 10.35 10.14
N GLU A 94 -11.89 11.63 10.16
CA GLU A 94 -10.93 12.74 10.14
C GLU A 94 -10.02 12.73 11.38
N MET A 95 -10.55 12.33 12.53
CA MET A 95 -9.83 12.36 13.80
C MET A 95 -8.73 11.32 13.89
N GLN A 96 -8.67 10.35 12.96
CA GLN A 96 -7.51 9.47 12.84
C GLN A 96 -6.21 10.23 12.54
N VAL A 97 -6.27 11.48 12.06
CA VAL A 97 -5.10 12.36 11.94
C VAL A 97 -4.38 12.55 13.28
N LEU A 98 -5.09 12.48 14.41
CA LEU A 98 -4.50 12.57 15.75
C LEU A 98 -3.51 11.43 16.04
N LYS A 99 -3.57 10.30 15.31
CA LYS A 99 -2.56 9.22 15.41
C LYS A 99 -1.15 9.68 15.02
N THR A 100 -1.03 10.84 14.37
CA THR A 100 0.26 11.47 14.06
C THR A 100 0.86 12.26 15.23
N LEU A 101 0.09 12.51 16.30
CA LEU A 101 0.51 13.22 17.52
C LEU A 101 1.26 12.31 18.49
N ASN A 102 2.23 11.57 17.97
CA ASN A 102 3.11 10.76 18.80
C ASN A 102 4.56 11.22 18.65
N PRO A 103 5.10 11.93 19.67
CA PRO A 103 6.41 12.58 19.59
C PRO A 103 7.58 11.60 19.45
N GLU A 104 7.39 10.31 19.74
CA GLU A 104 8.43 9.27 19.61
C GLU A 104 8.36 8.51 18.26
N ARG A 105 7.32 8.72 17.44
CA ARG A 105 6.92 7.79 16.37
C ARG A 105 6.92 8.33 14.95
N SER A 106 7.50 9.50 14.65
CA SER A 106 7.66 9.89 13.25
C SER A 106 8.98 9.37 12.68
N GLN A 107 8.91 8.33 11.85
CA GLN A 107 10.07 7.75 11.19
C GLN A 107 9.95 7.91 9.68
N ALA A 108 11.08 8.09 9.00
CA ALA A 108 11.12 8.25 7.54
C ALA A 108 10.44 7.09 6.78
N GLY A 109 10.32 5.91 7.40
CA GLY A 109 9.59 4.77 6.83
C GLY A 109 8.08 5.02 6.74
N ASP A 110 7.48 5.68 7.73
CA ASP A 110 6.05 5.98 7.76
C ASP A 110 5.66 6.93 6.62
N GLU A 111 6.48 7.96 6.39
CA GLU A 111 6.28 8.89 5.27
C GLU A 111 6.41 8.17 3.92
N ARG A 112 7.40 7.29 3.77
CA ARG A 112 7.60 6.51 2.53
C ARG A 112 6.46 5.53 2.27
N LEU A 113 5.96 4.87 3.31
CA LEU A 113 4.81 3.97 3.21
C LEU A 113 3.52 4.73 2.95
N THR A 114 3.35 5.91 3.55
CA THR A 114 2.22 6.80 3.23
C THR A 114 2.29 7.29 1.78
N ALA A 115 3.48 7.66 1.30
CA ALA A 115 3.69 8.11 -0.08
C ALA A 115 3.26 7.05 -1.10
N LEU A 116 3.45 5.76 -0.80
CA LEU A 116 2.93 4.67 -1.62
C LEU A 116 1.40 4.77 -1.79
N TYR A 117 0.66 4.94 -0.70
CA TYR A 117 -0.80 5.03 -0.73
C TYR A 117 -1.29 6.34 -1.34
N ILE A 118 -0.57 7.44 -1.11
CA ILE A 118 -0.84 8.72 -1.78
C ILE A 118 -0.70 8.58 -3.30
N ASN A 119 0.32 7.86 -3.78
CA ASN A 119 0.49 7.59 -5.21
C ASN A 119 -0.61 6.66 -5.76
N LEU A 120 -1.11 5.71 -4.96
CA LEU A 120 -2.26 4.87 -5.34
C LEU A 120 -3.56 5.66 -5.37
N ALA A 121 -3.71 6.65 -4.50
CA ALA A 121 -4.84 7.59 -4.42
C ALA A 121 -4.67 8.82 -5.34
N ALA A 122 -3.67 8.82 -6.21
CA ALA A 122 -3.36 9.96 -7.06
C ALA A 122 -4.50 10.20 -8.06
N ASN A 123 -4.95 11.46 -8.17
CA ASN A 123 -6.11 11.84 -8.99
C ASN A 123 -7.43 11.19 -8.54
N LEU A 124 -7.54 10.84 -7.25
CA LEU A 124 -8.84 10.52 -6.65
C LEU A 124 -9.69 11.80 -6.62
N GLU A 125 -10.57 11.93 -7.60
CA GLU A 125 -11.59 12.99 -7.65
C GLU A 125 -12.74 12.67 -6.69
N ASP A 126 -13.34 13.72 -6.12
CA ASP A 126 -14.57 13.64 -5.31
C ASP A 126 -14.48 12.71 -4.09
N PHE A 127 -13.41 12.86 -3.30
CA PHE A 127 -13.39 12.27 -1.96
C PHE A 127 -14.31 13.07 -1.03
N GLU A 128 -15.47 12.51 -0.70
CA GLU A 128 -16.35 13.02 0.33
C GLU A 128 -16.03 12.36 1.67
N ALA A 129 -15.79 13.17 2.69
CA ALA A 129 -15.56 12.69 4.04
C ALA A 129 -16.75 11.84 4.56
N PRO A 130 -16.52 10.68 5.21
CA PRO A 130 -17.62 9.94 5.83
C PRO A 130 -18.25 10.80 6.93
N THR A 131 -19.58 10.92 6.94
CA THR A 131 -20.28 11.60 8.03
C THR A 131 -20.63 10.59 9.12
N ALA A 132 -19.96 10.66 10.27
CA ALA A 132 -20.26 9.81 11.41
C ALA A 132 -21.51 10.29 12.17
N HIS A 133 -22.29 9.36 12.73
CA HIS A 133 -23.37 9.69 13.66
C HIS A 133 -22.78 9.85 15.06
N LEU A 134 -22.65 11.09 15.52
CA LEU A 134 -21.99 11.43 16.78
C LEU A 134 -22.98 11.66 17.90
N ASN A 135 -22.69 11.12 19.09
CA ASN A 135 -23.40 11.46 20.32
C ASN A 135 -23.01 12.87 20.81
N PHE A 136 -23.71 13.41 21.81
CA PHE A 136 -23.48 14.79 22.28
C PHE A 136 -22.02 15.06 22.69
N LEU A 137 -21.38 14.14 23.44
CA LEU A 137 -19.98 14.32 23.87
C LEU A 137 -19.03 14.27 22.67
N GLU A 138 -19.24 13.34 21.76
CA GLU A 138 -18.46 13.22 20.53
C GLU A 138 -18.60 14.44 19.62
N GLN A 139 -19.79 15.04 19.55
CA GLN A 139 -20.02 16.28 18.81
C GLN A 139 -19.20 17.43 19.37
N GLU A 140 -19.13 17.56 20.70
CA GLU A 140 -18.35 18.61 21.36
C GLU A 140 -16.84 18.41 21.21
N ILE A 141 -16.37 17.16 21.32
CA ILE A 141 -14.97 16.82 21.04
C ILE A 141 -14.63 17.09 19.56
N LYS A 142 -15.52 16.72 18.63
CA LYS A 142 -15.34 16.98 17.20
C LYS A 142 -15.34 18.47 16.88
N GLN A 143 -16.20 19.26 17.51
CA GLN A 143 -16.18 20.72 17.40
C GLN A 143 -14.83 21.30 17.85
N THR A 144 -14.27 20.78 18.96
CA THR A 144 -12.94 21.16 19.43
C THR A 144 -11.87 20.81 18.39
N PHE A 145 -11.93 19.61 17.80
CA PHE A 145 -11.03 19.19 16.73
C PHE A 145 -11.10 20.09 15.49
N ASP A 146 -12.29 20.57 15.13
CA ASP A 146 -12.51 21.45 13.96
C ASP A 146 -12.13 22.92 14.24
N MET A 147 -11.76 23.29 15.46
CA MET A 147 -11.33 24.65 15.77
C MET A 147 -10.02 24.97 15.04
N PRO A 148 -9.85 26.22 14.55
CA PRO A 148 -8.62 26.66 13.87
C PRO A 148 -7.33 26.55 14.71
N LEU A 149 -7.46 26.37 16.03
CA LEU A 149 -6.34 26.17 16.95
C LEU A 149 -5.85 24.71 17.00
N VAL A 150 -6.64 23.76 16.46
CA VAL A 150 -6.31 22.33 16.38
C VAL A 150 -6.06 21.92 14.94
N THR A 151 -6.98 22.23 14.02
CA THR A 151 -6.88 21.82 12.61
C THR A 151 -7.03 22.99 11.66
N THR A 152 -6.35 22.90 10.52
CA THR A 152 -6.56 23.79 9.38
C THR A 152 -6.65 23.04 8.06
N ASN A 153 -7.46 23.55 7.13
CA ASN A 153 -7.64 22.99 5.79
C ASN A 153 -6.54 23.44 4.81
N ARG A 154 -5.26 23.36 5.23
CA ARG A 154 -4.11 23.88 4.47
C ARG A 154 -3.06 22.80 4.20
N VAL A 155 -3.31 21.87 3.30
CA VAL A 155 -2.29 20.86 2.94
C VAL A 155 -1.15 21.48 2.13
N LYS A 156 0.08 21.07 2.43
CA LYS A 156 1.16 21.13 1.44
C LYS A 156 0.71 20.37 0.19
N LYS A 157 0.84 20.97 -0.99
CA LYS A 157 0.59 20.26 -2.27
C LYS A 157 1.62 19.13 -2.43
N VAL A 158 1.28 17.92 -1.97
CA VAL A 158 2.00 16.70 -2.36
C VAL A 158 1.61 16.45 -3.81
N LYS A 159 2.59 16.47 -4.71
CA LYS A 159 2.39 16.08 -6.10
C LYS A 159 2.65 14.57 -6.18
N PRO A 160 1.62 13.71 -6.19
CA PRO A 160 1.84 12.27 -6.28
C PRO A 160 2.52 11.90 -7.59
N HIS A 161 3.37 10.89 -7.55
CA HIS A 161 3.94 10.30 -8.75
C HIS A 161 2.84 9.57 -9.55
N GLN A 162 3.09 9.35 -10.84
CA GLN A 162 2.18 8.55 -11.66
C GLN A 162 2.21 7.10 -11.19
N ALA A 163 1.04 6.47 -11.04
CA ALA A 163 0.94 5.10 -10.54
C ALA A 163 1.73 4.11 -11.42
N TYR A 164 2.61 3.32 -10.80
CA TYR A 164 3.34 2.25 -11.51
C TYR A 164 2.40 1.16 -12.00
N LEU A 165 1.34 0.87 -11.24
CA LEU A 165 0.29 -0.12 -11.55
C LEU A 165 -1.06 0.58 -11.72
N PRO A 166 -1.38 1.13 -12.92
CA PRO A 166 -2.62 1.88 -13.12
C PRO A 166 -3.90 1.10 -12.77
N PHE A 167 -3.97 -0.19 -13.14
CA PHE A 167 -5.13 -1.04 -12.86
C PHE A 167 -5.41 -1.17 -11.34
N LEU A 168 -4.35 -1.15 -10.52
CA LEU A 168 -4.48 -1.29 -9.07
C LEU A 168 -4.85 0.04 -8.42
N SER A 169 -4.38 1.17 -8.97
CA SER A 169 -4.81 2.51 -8.54
C SER A 169 -6.30 2.73 -8.81
N GLU A 170 -6.80 2.29 -9.97
CA GLU A 170 -8.24 2.32 -10.30
C GLU A 170 -9.08 1.51 -9.30
N LEU A 171 -8.64 0.28 -8.97
CA LEU A 171 -9.31 -0.55 -7.96
C LEU A 171 -9.22 0.04 -6.56
N PHE A 172 -8.07 0.61 -6.18
CA PHE A 172 -7.88 1.29 -4.89
C PHE A 172 -8.85 2.47 -4.76
N HIS A 173 -9.03 3.27 -5.82
CA HIS A 173 -10.00 4.37 -5.84
C HIS A 173 -11.43 3.88 -5.65
N GLN A 174 -11.85 2.85 -6.40
CA GLN A 174 -13.18 2.28 -6.30
C GLN A 174 -13.45 1.77 -4.88
N ASP A 175 -12.51 1.02 -4.32
CA ASP A 175 -12.66 0.39 -3.02
C ASP A 175 -12.64 1.40 -1.88
N LEU A 176 -11.77 2.42 -1.98
CA LEU A 176 -11.72 3.51 -1.00
C LEU A 176 -13.02 4.32 -1.02
N LYS A 177 -13.52 4.69 -2.20
CA LYS A 177 -14.81 5.40 -2.34
C LYS A 177 -15.97 4.60 -1.74
N PHE A 178 -15.96 3.28 -1.91
CA PHE A 178 -16.95 2.42 -1.29
C PHE A 178 -16.81 2.39 0.24
N LEU A 179 -15.60 2.15 0.76
CA LEU A 179 -15.36 2.01 2.20
C LEU A 179 -15.76 3.27 2.99
N VAL A 180 -15.50 4.43 2.41
CA VAL A 180 -15.81 5.76 2.97
C VAL A 180 -17.32 5.99 3.15
N LYS A 181 -18.20 5.29 2.42
CA LYS A 181 -19.66 5.39 2.62
C LYS A 181 -20.13 4.80 3.96
N TYR A 182 -19.28 4.04 4.65
CA TYR A 182 -19.60 3.32 5.88
C TYR A 182 -18.63 3.73 6.99
N PRO A 183 -18.85 4.87 7.71
CA PRO A 183 -17.88 5.45 8.64
C PRO A 183 -17.35 4.47 9.71
N TYR A 184 -18.23 3.70 10.35
CA TYR A 184 -17.82 2.72 11.37
C TYR A 184 -16.95 1.61 10.76
N HIS A 185 -17.35 1.07 9.61
CA HIS A 185 -16.57 0.06 8.92
C HIS A 185 -15.24 0.61 8.41
N PHE A 186 -15.21 1.85 7.92
CA PHE A 186 -13.99 2.55 7.55
C PHE A 186 -13.02 2.63 8.72
N LEU A 187 -13.47 3.12 9.88
CA LEU A 187 -12.64 3.26 11.07
C LEU A 187 -12.04 1.93 11.51
N SER A 188 -12.86 0.87 11.55
CA SER A 188 -12.41 -0.46 11.96
C SER A 188 -11.48 -1.14 10.94
N ASN A 189 -11.61 -0.82 9.64
CA ASN A 189 -10.92 -1.56 8.58
C ASN A 189 -9.84 -0.78 7.83
N ILE A 190 -9.70 0.54 7.98
CA ILE A 190 -8.76 1.34 7.17
C ILE A 190 -7.31 0.83 7.29
N LYS A 191 -6.89 0.42 8.49
CA LYS A 191 -5.57 -0.19 8.70
C LYS A 191 -5.41 -1.50 7.95
N ALA A 192 -6.41 -2.38 7.98
CA ALA A 192 -6.42 -3.63 7.25
C ALA A 192 -6.47 -3.39 5.73
N PHE A 193 -7.27 -2.43 5.28
CA PHE A 193 -7.34 -2.00 3.89
C PHE A 193 -5.97 -1.56 3.36
N LEU A 194 -5.27 -0.70 4.09
CA LEU A 194 -3.91 -0.27 3.71
C LEU A 194 -2.93 -1.45 3.70
N LYS A 195 -2.94 -2.31 4.73
CA LYS A 195 -2.08 -3.51 4.76
C LYS A 195 -2.32 -4.45 3.58
N LEU A 196 -3.59 -4.71 3.26
CA LEU A 196 -3.99 -5.54 2.13
C LEU A 196 -3.49 -4.96 0.82
N TYR A 197 -3.73 -3.67 0.57
CA TYR A 197 -3.26 -3.00 -0.63
C TYR A 197 -1.74 -2.84 -0.70
N GLY A 198 -1.06 -2.67 0.44
CA GLY A 198 0.40 -2.67 0.52
C GLY A 198 1.00 -4.00 0.08
N PHE A 199 0.41 -5.12 0.53
CA PHE A 199 0.77 -6.45 0.06
C PHE A 199 0.44 -6.63 -1.43
N ILE A 200 -0.78 -6.31 -1.87
CA ILE A 200 -1.21 -6.54 -3.27
C ILE A 200 -0.34 -5.73 -4.23
N TYR A 201 -0.05 -4.48 -3.91
CA TYR A 201 0.87 -3.64 -4.67
C TYR A 201 2.25 -4.27 -4.77
N THR A 202 2.79 -4.76 -3.64
CA THR A 202 4.10 -5.42 -3.59
C THR A 202 4.14 -6.67 -4.47
N ALA A 203 3.14 -7.53 -4.36
CA ALA A 203 3.04 -8.74 -5.17
C ALA A 203 2.91 -8.41 -6.66
N GLN A 204 1.95 -7.55 -7.02
CA GLN A 204 1.71 -7.19 -8.41
C GLN A 204 2.89 -6.43 -9.04
N LEU A 205 3.55 -5.55 -8.29
CA LEU A 205 4.74 -4.84 -8.79
C LEU A 205 5.88 -5.83 -9.02
N SER A 206 6.14 -6.73 -8.07
CA SER A 206 7.18 -7.76 -8.20
C SER A 206 6.98 -8.62 -9.45
N LEU A 207 5.74 -9.05 -9.70
CA LEU A 207 5.39 -9.89 -10.84
C LEU A 207 5.43 -9.13 -12.18
N ASN A 208 5.26 -7.81 -12.18
CA ASN A 208 5.24 -7.00 -13.39
C ASN A 208 6.56 -6.27 -13.70
N ILE A 209 7.45 -6.06 -12.72
CA ILE A 209 8.60 -5.15 -12.87
C ILE A 209 9.55 -5.53 -14.02
N LYS A 210 9.70 -6.84 -14.28
CA LYS A 210 10.51 -7.36 -15.40
C LYS A 210 9.87 -7.12 -16.77
N GLY A 211 8.55 -6.89 -16.82
CA GLY A 211 7.78 -6.56 -18.01
C GLY A 211 7.78 -5.07 -18.36
N TRP A 212 8.83 -4.34 -18.00
CA TRP A 212 8.98 -2.88 -18.15
C TRP A 212 8.86 -2.36 -19.59
N LYS A 213 8.69 -3.19 -20.62
CA LYS A 213 8.48 -2.72 -22.00
C LYS A 213 7.02 -2.35 -22.29
N SER A 214 6.08 -2.80 -21.47
CA SER A 214 4.64 -2.62 -21.69
C SER A 214 3.94 -2.15 -20.42
N LYS A 215 2.76 -1.54 -20.58
CA LYS A 215 1.88 -1.22 -19.45
C LYS A 215 1.61 -2.50 -18.65
N PRO A 216 1.71 -2.47 -17.31
CA PRO A 216 1.52 -3.66 -16.49
C PRO A 216 0.05 -4.07 -16.45
N GLU A 217 -0.14 -5.37 -16.30
CA GLU A 217 -1.44 -6.03 -16.22
C GLU A 217 -1.49 -6.88 -14.96
N VAL A 218 -2.69 -7.27 -14.55
CA VAL A 218 -2.86 -8.14 -13.39
C VAL A 218 -2.19 -9.49 -13.62
N LYS A 219 -1.44 -9.95 -12.62
CA LYS A 219 -0.79 -11.27 -12.60
C LYS A 219 -1.39 -12.12 -11.48
N PRO A 220 -1.63 -13.43 -11.71
CA PRO A 220 -2.21 -14.28 -10.69
C PRO A 220 -1.26 -14.44 -9.50
N CYS A 221 -1.79 -14.33 -8.29
CA CYS A 221 -1.13 -14.66 -7.03
C CYS A 221 -2.08 -15.52 -6.21
N PHE A 222 -1.71 -16.78 -5.98
CA PHE A 222 -2.58 -17.76 -5.33
C PHE A 222 -2.44 -17.76 -3.80
N PHE A 223 -3.59 -17.80 -3.13
CA PHE A 223 -3.74 -17.82 -1.68
C PHE A 223 -4.46 -19.09 -1.23
N ILE A 224 -4.21 -19.45 0.03
CA ILE A 224 -5.06 -20.34 0.82
C ILE A 224 -5.85 -19.53 1.85
N LEU A 225 -6.80 -20.17 2.53
CA LEU A 225 -7.41 -19.61 3.73
C LEU A 225 -6.58 -20.00 4.96
N ASP A 226 -6.58 -19.17 6.00
CA ASP A 226 -5.72 -19.40 7.18
C ASP A 226 -6.10 -20.66 7.99
N ASN A 227 -7.32 -21.19 7.84
CA ASN A 227 -7.72 -22.45 8.47
C ASN A 227 -7.69 -23.65 7.50
N GLU A 228 -7.19 -23.45 6.29
CA GLU A 228 -7.14 -24.48 5.25
C GLU A 228 -5.88 -25.36 5.35
N LYS A 229 -6.04 -26.67 5.12
CA LYS A 229 -4.91 -27.59 4.97
C LYS A 229 -4.23 -27.36 3.62
N ALA A 230 -2.92 -27.19 3.62
CA ALA A 230 -2.13 -27.09 2.40
C ALA A 230 -1.48 -28.43 2.03
N SER A 231 -1.34 -28.69 0.72
CA SER A 231 -0.68 -29.86 0.15
C SER A 231 0.33 -29.46 -0.93
N LYS A 232 1.44 -30.20 -1.04
CA LYS A 232 2.45 -30.00 -2.10
C LYS A 232 1.92 -30.26 -3.50
N GLU A 233 0.86 -31.06 -3.62
CA GLU A 233 0.27 -31.45 -4.90
C GLU A 233 -0.50 -30.31 -5.58
N ARG A 234 -0.77 -29.21 -4.83
CA ARG A 234 -1.49 -28.04 -5.33
C ARG A 234 -0.57 -27.15 -6.16
N THR A 235 -0.37 -27.55 -7.42
CA THR A 235 0.62 -26.95 -8.33
C THR A 235 0.46 -25.44 -8.52
N GLN A 236 -0.77 -24.92 -8.55
CA GLN A 236 -1.01 -23.48 -8.69
C GLN A 236 -0.42 -22.68 -7.53
N LEU A 237 -0.57 -23.16 -6.29
CA LEU A 237 0.01 -22.52 -5.11
C LEU A 237 1.55 -22.56 -5.13
N GLN A 238 2.13 -23.65 -5.63
CA GLN A 238 3.59 -23.81 -5.71
C GLN A 238 4.23 -22.91 -6.77
N LEU A 239 3.58 -22.77 -7.93
CA LEU A 239 4.13 -22.05 -9.09
C LEU A 239 3.74 -20.58 -9.13
N HIS A 240 2.55 -20.24 -8.63
CA HIS A 240 1.92 -18.93 -8.80
C HIS A 240 1.48 -18.29 -7.47
N GLY A 241 2.09 -18.68 -6.36
CA GLY A 241 1.82 -18.12 -5.02
C GLY A 241 3.08 -17.54 -4.37
N HIS A 242 3.32 -17.94 -3.12
CA HIS A 242 4.40 -17.42 -2.25
C HIS A 242 5.76 -17.34 -2.94
N LYS A 243 6.26 -18.48 -3.43
CA LYS A 243 7.59 -18.59 -4.04
C LYS A 243 7.77 -17.61 -5.20
N GLN A 244 6.77 -17.52 -6.08
CA GLN A 244 6.81 -16.67 -7.26
C GLN A 244 7.01 -15.20 -6.89
N VAL A 245 6.22 -14.70 -5.93
CA VAL A 245 6.30 -13.30 -5.48
C VAL A 245 7.61 -13.04 -4.76
N VAL A 246 8.04 -13.93 -3.86
CA VAL A 246 9.32 -13.75 -3.14
C VAL A 246 10.49 -13.72 -4.13
N ASP A 247 10.57 -14.68 -5.05
CA ASP A 247 11.66 -14.77 -6.04
C ASP A 247 11.65 -13.55 -6.98
N ALA A 248 10.46 -13.08 -7.38
CA ALA A 248 10.31 -11.89 -8.21
C ALA A 248 10.66 -10.59 -7.47
N SER A 249 10.41 -10.50 -6.16
CA SER A 249 10.63 -9.27 -5.36
C SER A 249 12.09 -8.81 -5.34
N TYR A 250 13.04 -9.72 -5.51
CA TYR A 250 14.47 -9.39 -5.64
C TYR A 250 14.76 -8.48 -6.84
N SER A 251 13.87 -8.44 -7.83
CA SER A 251 14.01 -7.55 -9.00
C SER A 251 13.47 -6.15 -8.77
N LEU A 252 12.79 -5.87 -7.65
CA LEU A 252 12.23 -4.54 -7.39
C LEU A 252 13.33 -3.48 -7.31
N PHE A 253 14.33 -3.66 -6.43
CA PHE A 253 15.32 -2.61 -6.19
C PHE A 253 16.16 -2.25 -7.42
N PRO A 254 16.73 -3.21 -8.19
CA PRO A 254 17.50 -2.86 -9.38
C PRO A 254 16.71 -2.07 -10.41
N TYR A 255 15.46 -2.45 -10.64
CA TYR A 255 14.61 -1.83 -11.66
C TYR A 255 14.11 -0.45 -11.24
N LEU A 256 13.65 -0.32 -9.99
CA LEU A 256 13.21 0.97 -9.46
C LEU A 256 14.37 1.95 -9.31
N ALA A 257 15.55 1.46 -8.90
CA ALA A 257 16.75 2.28 -8.82
C ALA A 257 17.21 2.79 -10.18
N LEU A 258 17.10 1.99 -11.24
CA LEU A 258 17.34 2.48 -12.59
C LEU A 258 16.27 3.51 -12.99
N THR A 259 15.00 3.25 -12.70
CA THR A 259 13.90 4.15 -13.05
C THR A 259 14.10 5.56 -12.49
N GLU A 260 14.52 5.66 -11.22
CA GLU A 260 14.86 6.94 -10.58
C GLU A 260 16.22 7.50 -11.00
N SER A 261 17.16 6.64 -11.44
CA SER A 261 18.46 7.14 -11.89
C SER A 261 18.37 7.92 -13.19
N LEU A 262 17.37 7.61 -14.02
CA LEU A 262 17.13 8.21 -15.33
C LEU A 262 16.35 9.54 -15.27
N GLN A 263 15.67 9.84 -14.17
CA GLN A 263 14.69 10.94 -14.07
C GLN A 263 15.02 11.90 -12.92
N ASP A 264 14.54 13.15 -13.03
CA ASP A 264 14.70 14.13 -11.95
C ASP A 264 13.70 13.82 -10.84
N SER A 265 14.22 13.51 -9.66
CA SER A 265 13.41 13.25 -8.46
C SER A 265 12.68 14.49 -7.94
N LYS A 266 13.05 15.70 -8.41
CA LYS A 266 12.31 16.94 -8.13
C LYS A 266 11.08 17.09 -9.02
N GLU A 267 11.01 16.34 -10.11
CA GLU A 267 9.85 16.29 -11.01
C GLU A 267 9.02 15.02 -10.79
N LEU A 268 7.93 14.90 -11.54
CA LEU A 268 7.09 13.72 -11.54
C LEU A 268 7.82 12.56 -12.21
N VAL A 269 8.37 11.67 -11.40
CA VAL A 269 8.95 10.40 -11.87
C VAL A 269 7.87 9.53 -12.50
N GLN A 270 8.13 9.06 -13.72
CA GLN A 270 7.27 8.15 -14.47
C GLN A 270 7.73 6.69 -14.30
N PRO A 271 6.81 5.73 -14.33
CA PRO A 271 7.16 4.32 -14.40
C PRO A 271 8.05 4.02 -15.61
N LEU A 272 8.97 3.06 -15.47
CA LEU A 272 9.94 2.72 -16.54
C LEU A 272 9.24 2.36 -17.86
N TRP A 273 8.13 1.63 -17.79
CA TRP A 273 7.35 1.23 -18.96
C TRP A 273 6.74 2.38 -19.72
N GLN A 274 6.52 3.53 -19.09
CA GLN A 274 6.03 4.72 -19.74
C GLN A 274 7.18 5.61 -20.21
N LEU A 275 8.25 5.70 -19.42
CA LEU A 275 9.46 6.44 -19.77
C LEU A 275 10.04 5.93 -21.09
N VAL A 276 10.15 4.60 -21.23
CA VAL A 276 10.76 3.96 -22.41
C VAL A 276 10.00 4.27 -23.70
N GLN A 277 8.68 4.43 -23.65
CA GLN A 277 7.87 4.80 -24.81
C GLN A 277 8.14 6.23 -25.31
N LYS A 278 8.77 7.06 -24.49
CA LYS A 278 9.13 8.46 -24.83
C LYS A 278 10.58 8.59 -25.28
N LEU A 279 11.38 7.52 -25.18
CA LEU A 279 12.76 7.52 -25.65
C LEU A 279 12.80 7.41 -27.17
N THR A 280 13.79 8.07 -27.75
CA THR A 280 14.01 8.16 -29.19
C THR A 280 15.42 7.73 -29.52
N GLN A 281 15.72 7.49 -30.80
CA GLN A 281 17.06 7.07 -31.21
C GLN A 281 18.15 8.07 -30.82
N SER A 282 17.83 9.36 -30.66
CA SER A 282 18.78 10.38 -30.17
C SER A 282 19.17 10.23 -28.70
N ASP A 283 18.44 9.43 -27.92
CA ASP A 283 18.77 9.18 -26.51
C ASP A 283 19.84 8.08 -26.35
N THR A 284 20.13 7.30 -27.40
CA THR A 284 21.03 6.13 -27.37
C THR A 284 22.44 6.48 -26.90
N ASP A 285 23.07 7.51 -27.49
CA ASP A 285 24.44 7.90 -27.14
C ASP A 285 24.54 8.36 -25.68
N LYS A 286 23.52 9.08 -25.22
CA LYS A 286 23.44 9.53 -23.83
C LYS A 286 23.33 8.36 -22.85
N LEU A 287 22.55 7.34 -23.19
CA LEU A 287 22.42 6.13 -22.38
C LEU A 287 23.70 5.27 -22.43
N ASN A 288 24.37 5.18 -23.59
CA ASN A 288 25.66 4.51 -23.72
C ASN A 288 26.74 5.19 -22.87
N ASN A 289 26.80 6.52 -22.85
CA ASN A 289 27.71 7.25 -21.96
C ASN A 289 27.40 6.93 -20.48
N TYR A 290 26.12 6.91 -20.11
CA TYR A 290 25.72 6.53 -18.76
C TYR A 290 26.07 5.07 -18.41
N ILE A 291 25.96 4.14 -19.35
CA ILE A 291 26.40 2.75 -19.20
C ILE A 291 27.89 2.69 -18.85
N HIS A 292 28.73 3.41 -19.61
CA HIS A 292 30.18 3.47 -19.37
C HIS A 292 30.51 4.09 -18.01
N ASP A 293 29.97 5.27 -17.71
CA ASP A 293 30.19 5.95 -16.43
C ASP A 293 29.75 5.07 -15.24
N PHE A 294 28.61 4.40 -15.37
CA PHE A 294 28.08 3.52 -14.34
C PHE A 294 28.92 2.27 -14.15
N TYR A 295 29.39 1.66 -15.23
CA TYR A 295 30.28 0.50 -15.16
C TYR A 295 31.57 0.80 -14.41
N ASP A 296 32.22 1.92 -14.76
CA ASP A 296 33.48 2.34 -14.16
C ASP A 296 33.31 2.74 -12.69
N ASP A 297 32.32 3.57 -12.37
CA ASP A 297 32.04 4.00 -10.98
C ASP A 297 31.72 2.81 -10.07
N ARG A 298 30.96 1.84 -10.59
CA ARG A 298 30.56 0.65 -9.84
C ARG A 298 31.59 -0.47 -9.86
N LYS A 299 32.67 -0.33 -10.65
CA LYS A 299 33.75 -1.32 -10.83
C LYS A 299 33.20 -2.70 -11.21
N LEU A 300 32.26 -2.71 -12.16
CA LEU A 300 31.62 -3.93 -12.64
C LEU A 300 32.57 -4.70 -13.58
N THR A 301 32.24 -5.97 -13.85
CA THR A 301 33.13 -6.85 -14.64
C THR A 301 32.43 -7.50 -15.84
N SER A 302 31.11 -7.38 -15.95
CA SER A 302 30.41 -7.87 -17.14
C SER A 302 30.88 -7.17 -18.41
N GLN A 303 30.98 -7.92 -19.50
CA GLN A 303 31.25 -7.34 -20.81
C GLN A 303 30.14 -6.36 -21.21
N ILE A 304 30.54 -5.15 -21.61
CA ILE A 304 29.64 -4.15 -22.16
C ILE A 304 29.83 -4.07 -23.67
N VAL A 305 28.71 -4.03 -24.36
CA VAL A 305 28.63 -3.72 -25.79
C VAL A 305 27.80 -2.45 -25.92
N PRO A 306 28.22 -1.46 -26.73
CA PRO A 306 27.39 -0.29 -27.02
C PRO A 306 26.02 -0.72 -27.53
N ALA A 307 24.97 -0.11 -26.97
CA ALA A 307 23.61 -0.36 -27.42
C ALA A 307 23.32 0.39 -28.72
N GLU A 308 22.59 -0.27 -29.62
CA GLU A 308 22.12 0.26 -30.91
C GLU A 308 20.78 1.00 -30.78
N SER A 309 20.09 0.86 -29.64
CA SER A 309 18.81 1.51 -29.37
C SER A 309 18.62 1.82 -27.89
N PRO A 310 17.72 2.74 -27.51
CA PRO A 310 17.44 3.04 -26.11
C PRO A 310 16.94 1.80 -25.34
N VAL A 311 16.14 0.95 -25.99
CA VAL A 311 15.62 -0.29 -25.36
C VAL A 311 16.77 -1.22 -24.99
N GLN A 312 17.71 -1.45 -25.91
CA GLN A 312 18.90 -2.27 -25.64
C GLN A 312 19.79 -1.63 -24.55
N ALA A 313 19.89 -0.29 -24.54
CA ALA A 313 20.65 0.42 -23.52
C ALA A 313 20.03 0.22 -22.12
N ILE A 314 18.70 0.30 -22.00
CA ILE A 314 17.98 0.01 -20.75
C ILE A 314 18.16 -1.45 -20.32
N GLU A 315 18.13 -2.42 -21.25
CA GLU A 315 18.42 -3.82 -20.94
C GLU A 315 19.83 -4.01 -20.36
N THR A 316 20.83 -3.37 -20.97
CA THR A 316 22.21 -3.39 -20.47
C THR A 316 22.29 -2.76 -19.08
N LEU A 317 21.69 -1.58 -18.88
CA LEU A 317 21.65 -0.91 -17.58
C LEU A 317 20.96 -1.78 -16.52
N LEU A 318 19.86 -2.46 -16.83
CA LEU A 318 19.20 -3.37 -15.88
C LEU A 318 20.11 -4.52 -15.45
N LYS A 319 20.90 -5.09 -16.37
CA LYS A 319 21.89 -6.12 -16.05
C LYS A 319 22.98 -5.57 -15.13
N LEU A 320 23.52 -4.40 -15.44
CA LEU A 320 24.54 -3.73 -14.61
C LEU A 320 24.00 -3.35 -13.23
N PHE A 321 22.77 -2.85 -13.16
CA PHE A 321 22.12 -2.53 -11.89
C PHE A 321 21.90 -3.77 -11.04
N ALA A 322 21.54 -4.91 -11.64
CA ALA A 322 21.45 -6.18 -10.92
C ALA A 322 22.83 -6.70 -10.48
N GLU A 323 23.86 -6.53 -11.32
CA GLU A 323 25.23 -6.94 -11.01
C GLU A 323 25.80 -6.23 -9.78
N GLN A 324 25.56 -4.92 -9.64
CA GLN A 324 26.09 -4.14 -8.51
C GLN A 324 25.63 -4.66 -7.14
N PHE A 325 24.55 -5.44 -7.10
CA PHE A 325 23.94 -6.00 -5.89
C PHE A 325 24.22 -7.49 -5.69
N LYS A 326 25.02 -8.12 -6.56
CA LYS A 326 25.42 -9.53 -6.39
C LYS A 326 26.21 -9.73 -5.09
N LYS A 327 26.20 -10.96 -4.61
CA LYS A 327 26.99 -11.38 -3.45
C LYS A 327 28.47 -11.03 -3.63
N GLY A 328 29.08 -10.43 -2.62
CA GLY A 328 30.47 -9.95 -2.64
C GLY A 328 30.65 -8.57 -3.29
N ALA A 329 29.60 -7.97 -3.85
CA ALA A 329 29.67 -6.61 -4.39
C ALA A 329 29.56 -5.55 -3.28
N THR A 330 30.07 -4.35 -3.56
CA THR A 330 30.12 -3.22 -2.61
C THR A 330 28.74 -2.78 -2.10
N ARG A 331 27.66 -3.09 -2.82
CA ARG A 331 26.29 -2.65 -2.51
C ARG A 331 25.36 -3.80 -2.09
N GLU A 332 25.91 -4.98 -1.81
CA GLU A 332 25.14 -6.14 -1.31
C GLU A 332 24.34 -5.79 -0.03
N THR A 333 24.97 -5.12 0.94
CA THR A 333 24.30 -4.76 2.21
C THR A 333 23.08 -3.86 2.00
N ALA A 334 23.22 -2.85 1.13
CA ALA A 334 22.14 -1.94 0.78
C ALA A 334 20.95 -2.69 0.14
N PHE A 335 21.24 -3.62 -0.77
CA PHE A 335 20.23 -4.48 -1.38
C PHE A 335 19.55 -5.40 -0.35
N ASN A 336 20.32 -6.06 0.51
CA ASN A 336 19.80 -6.95 1.54
C ASN A 336 18.91 -6.21 2.54
N ASN A 337 19.25 -4.97 2.90
CA ASN A 337 18.40 -4.12 3.74
C ASN A 337 17.05 -3.82 3.09
N PHE A 338 17.04 -3.49 1.79
CA PHE A 338 15.82 -3.25 1.03
C PHE A 338 14.95 -4.51 0.95
N VAL A 339 15.55 -5.65 0.60
CA VAL A 339 14.85 -6.94 0.47
C VAL A 339 14.27 -7.37 1.82
N LYS A 340 15.04 -7.26 2.90
CA LYS A 340 14.58 -7.57 4.25
C LYS A 340 13.39 -6.72 4.65
N ALA A 341 13.45 -5.41 4.44
CA ALA A 341 12.35 -4.50 4.76
C ALA A 341 11.09 -4.82 3.94
N THR A 342 11.26 -5.07 2.63
CA THR A 342 10.18 -5.51 1.76
C THR A 342 9.49 -6.75 2.30
N ARG A 343 10.28 -7.79 2.65
CA ARG A 343 9.74 -9.05 3.13
C ARG A 343 9.04 -8.91 4.48
N GLU A 344 9.70 -8.33 5.47
CA GLU A 344 9.18 -8.28 6.84
C GLU A 344 7.94 -7.39 6.97
N THR A 345 7.89 -6.27 6.23
CA THR A 345 6.79 -5.31 6.36
C THR A 345 5.60 -5.63 5.46
N LEU A 346 5.83 -6.06 4.22
CA LEU A 346 4.77 -6.10 3.20
C LEU A 346 4.40 -7.51 2.74
N ILE A 347 5.27 -8.51 2.91
CA ILE A 347 5.02 -9.88 2.42
C ILE A 347 4.69 -10.82 3.58
N LYS A 348 5.55 -10.86 4.60
CA LYS A 348 5.48 -11.78 5.75
C LYS A 348 4.16 -11.74 6.52
N PRO A 349 3.45 -10.60 6.68
CA PRO A 349 2.14 -10.60 7.35
C PRO A 349 1.08 -11.49 6.70
N PHE A 350 1.30 -11.91 5.44
CA PHE A 350 0.42 -12.79 4.69
C PHE A 350 1.04 -14.19 4.49
N GLU A 351 2.23 -14.49 5.05
CA GLU A 351 2.90 -15.79 4.93
C GLU A 351 2.43 -16.75 6.03
N VAL A 352 2.11 -17.99 5.65
CA VAL A 352 1.85 -19.08 6.60
C VAL A 352 2.65 -20.33 6.21
N THR A 353 3.31 -20.94 7.19
CA THR A 353 4.08 -22.17 7.00
C THR A 353 3.26 -23.39 7.41
N ARG A 354 3.14 -24.38 6.52
CA ARG A 354 2.35 -25.61 6.71
C ARG A 354 3.25 -26.84 6.77
N GLY A 355 4.21 -26.81 7.70
CA GLY A 355 5.14 -27.92 7.94
C GLY A 355 5.84 -28.37 6.65
N PRO A 356 5.84 -29.68 6.33
CA PRO A 356 6.47 -30.18 5.11
C PRO A 356 5.90 -29.58 3.83
N ALA A 357 4.64 -29.13 3.81
CA ALA A 357 3.99 -28.60 2.61
C ALA A 357 4.59 -27.26 2.13
N GLY A 358 5.37 -26.58 2.96
CA GLY A 358 6.05 -25.33 2.62
C GLY A 358 5.31 -24.08 3.11
N THR A 359 5.69 -22.93 2.54
CA THR A 359 5.12 -21.62 2.88
C THR A 359 4.18 -21.16 1.77
N TYR A 360 3.04 -20.61 2.17
CA TYR A 360 1.97 -20.16 1.30
C TYR A 360 1.57 -18.74 1.68
N PHE A 361 0.93 -18.03 0.76
CA PHE A 361 0.17 -16.86 1.16
C PHE A 361 -1.20 -17.28 1.68
N ALA A 362 -1.64 -16.70 2.79
CA ALA A 362 -2.94 -16.96 3.37
C ALA A 362 -3.68 -15.65 3.63
N LEU A 363 -5.00 -15.67 3.41
CA LEU A 363 -5.90 -14.65 3.92
C LEU A 363 -6.62 -15.20 5.15
N ASN A 364 -6.59 -14.44 6.23
CA ASN A 364 -7.41 -14.72 7.40
C ASN A 364 -8.86 -14.29 7.14
N GLN A 365 -9.75 -14.62 8.08
CA GLN A 365 -11.17 -14.32 7.94
C GLN A 365 -11.45 -12.81 7.78
N ASP A 366 -10.75 -11.96 8.53
CA ASP A 366 -10.95 -10.51 8.48
C ASP A 366 -10.57 -9.92 7.11
N TYR A 367 -9.43 -10.31 6.54
CA TYR A 367 -9.03 -9.88 5.20
C TYR A 367 -9.95 -10.44 4.12
N LEU A 368 -10.45 -11.67 4.26
CA LEU A 368 -11.42 -12.25 3.33
C LEU A 368 -12.74 -11.49 3.36
N LEU A 369 -13.25 -11.15 4.55
CA LEU A 369 -14.46 -10.35 4.70
C LEU A 369 -14.28 -8.96 4.12
N LEU A 370 -13.17 -8.29 4.45
CA LEU A 370 -12.83 -7.00 3.88
C LEU A 370 -12.80 -7.07 2.35
N LEU A 371 -12.01 -7.98 1.78
CA LEU A 371 -11.88 -8.14 0.33
C LEU A 371 -13.23 -8.48 -0.33
N THR A 372 -14.07 -9.29 0.32
CA THR A 372 -15.42 -9.63 -0.14
C THR A 372 -16.30 -8.39 -0.21
N ASN A 373 -16.31 -7.57 0.86
CA ASN A 373 -17.08 -6.33 0.90
C ASN A 373 -16.63 -5.34 -0.18
N LEU A 374 -15.31 -5.16 -0.35
CA LEU A 374 -14.74 -4.33 -1.42
C LEU A 374 -15.11 -4.83 -2.81
N ALA A 375 -15.01 -6.15 -3.04
CA ALA A 375 -15.34 -6.77 -4.32
C ALA A 375 -16.82 -6.62 -4.67
N ILE A 376 -17.73 -6.78 -3.71
CA ILE A 376 -19.16 -6.54 -3.90
C ILE A 376 -19.42 -5.05 -4.14
N GLY A 377 -18.80 -4.18 -3.34
CA GLY A 377 -18.93 -2.72 -3.45
C GLY A 377 -20.37 -2.26 -3.23
N ASP A 378 -20.83 -1.32 -4.05
CA ASP A 378 -22.18 -0.73 -3.95
C ASP A 378 -23.32 -1.73 -4.23
N ARG A 379 -23.00 -2.92 -4.74
CA ARG A 379 -23.97 -4.00 -4.96
C ARG A 379 -24.41 -4.59 -3.62
N GLN A 380 -25.50 -5.36 -3.65
CA GLN A 380 -25.97 -6.10 -2.47
C GLN A 380 -25.30 -7.47 -2.34
N GLN A 381 -25.07 -8.14 -3.47
CA GLN A 381 -24.47 -9.46 -3.54
C GLN A 381 -23.85 -9.72 -4.92
N LEU A 382 -23.03 -10.76 -4.98
CA LEU A 382 -22.47 -11.30 -6.22
C LEU A 382 -22.63 -12.83 -6.24
N ARG A 383 -22.74 -13.42 -7.43
CA ARG A 383 -22.53 -14.87 -7.55
C ARG A 383 -21.08 -15.19 -7.17
N LEU A 384 -20.84 -16.34 -6.54
CA LEU A 384 -19.50 -16.73 -6.12
C LEU A 384 -18.46 -16.65 -7.26
N HIS A 385 -18.84 -17.07 -8.47
CA HIS A 385 -17.96 -16.97 -9.64
C HIS A 385 -17.60 -15.51 -9.99
N GLU A 386 -18.56 -14.59 -9.92
CA GLU A 386 -18.32 -13.15 -10.15
C GLU A 386 -17.45 -12.56 -9.05
N LEU A 387 -17.67 -12.97 -7.79
CA LEU A 387 -16.84 -12.57 -6.66
C LEU A 387 -15.38 -13.01 -6.86
N ILE A 388 -15.16 -14.25 -7.30
CA ILE A 388 -13.83 -14.77 -7.63
C ILE A 388 -13.19 -13.97 -8.78
N ILE A 389 -13.97 -13.56 -9.79
CA ILE A 389 -13.48 -12.67 -10.86
C ILE A 389 -13.04 -11.32 -10.29
N GLU A 390 -13.81 -10.73 -9.36
CA GLU A 390 -13.43 -9.48 -8.71
C GLU A 390 -12.16 -9.61 -7.85
N PHE A 391 -11.95 -10.75 -7.19
CA PHE A 391 -10.68 -11.04 -6.49
C PHE A 391 -9.51 -11.12 -7.48
N LYS A 392 -9.72 -11.80 -8.62
CA LYS A 392 -8.71 -11.95 -9.68
C LYS A 392 -8.31 -10.61 -10.30
N LYS A 393 -9.19 -9.60 -10.38
CA LYS A 393 -8.82 -8.24 -10.83
C LYS A 393 -7.76 -7.59 -9.93
N ARG A 394 -7.71 -7.95 -8.65
CA ARG A 394 -6.68 -7.52 -7.68
C ARG A 394 -5.47 -8.47 -7.66
N GLY A 395 -5.49 -9.51 -8.49
CA GLY A 395 -4.47 -10.56 -8.54
C GLY A 395 -4.59 -11.59 -7.42
N VAL A 396 -5.66 -11.56 -6.62
CA VAL A 396 -5.93 -12.56 -5.58
C VAL A 396 -6.65 -13.74 -6.22
N CYS A 397 -5.97 -14.88 -6.29
CA CYS A 397 -6.47 -16.11 -6.90
C CYS A 397 -6.61 -17.22 -5.85
N PHE A 398 -7.55 -18.11 -6.11
CA PHE A 398 -7.76 -19.34 -5.36
C PHE A 398 -7.79 -20.49 -6.36
N ASP A 399 -7.26 -21.66 -5.98
CA ASP A 399 -7.50 -22.88 -6.74
C ASP A 399 -8.82 -23.52 -6.29
N LYS A 400 -9.25 -24.60 -6.95
CA LYS A 400 -10.54 -25.25 -6.66
C LYS A 400 -10.71 -25.66 -5.20
N SER A 401 -9.65 -26.14 -4.55
CA SER A 401 -9.70 -26.57 -3.14
C SER A 401 -9.91 -25.37 -2.21
N SER A 402 -9.29 -24.23 -2.51
CA SER A 402 -9.54 -23.00 -1.74
C SER A 402 -10.89 -22.39 -2.07
N GLU A 403 -11.38 -22.51 -3.31
CA GLU A 403 -12.74 -22.09 -3.70
C GLU A 403 -13.81 -22.87 -2.92
N GLU A 404 -13.64 -24.18 -2.71
CA GLU A 404 -14.50 -24.98 -1.82
C GLU A 404 -14.44 -24.49 -0.37
N CYS A 405 -13.24 -24.22 0.14
CA CYS A 405 -13.08 -23.66 1.49
C CYS A 405 -13.70 -22.27 1.64
N LEU A 406 -13.75 -21.45 0.59
CA LEU A 406 -14.46 -20.17 0.58
C LEU A 406 -15.96 -20.36 0.72
N ILE A 407 -16.54 -21.35 0.04
CA ILE A 407 -17.98 -21.68 0.16
C ILE A 407 -18.29 -22.02 1.62
N ASP A 408 -17.54 -22.96 2.20
CA ASP A 408 -17.72 -23.37 3.59
C ASP A 408 -17.56 -22.22 4.59
N LEU A 409 -16.66 -21.27 4.29
CA LEU A 409 -16.50 -20.07 5.10
C LEU A 409 -17.74 -19.17 5.01
N PHE A 410 -18.19 -18.85 3.80
CA PHE A 410 -19.34 -17.95 3.61
C PHE A 410 -20.65 -18.56 4.16
N GLU A 411 -20.84 -19.87 4.01
CA GLU A 411 -21.99 -20.57 4.60
C GLU A 411 -21.98 -20.50 6.13
N ARG A 412 -20.82 -20.72 6.75
CA ARG A 412 -20.65 -20.62 8.20
C ARG A 412 -20.87 -19.21 8.73
N MET A 413 -20.46 -18.20 7.96
CA MET A 413 -20.69 -16.79 8.30
C MET A 413 -22.14 -16.35 8.06
N GLY A 414 -22.95 -17.17 7.38
CA GLY A 414 -24.34 -16.86 7.09
C GLY A 414 -24.54 -15.76 6.05
N ASN A 415 -23.51 -15.42 5.26
CA ASN A 415 -23.59 -14.39 4.22
C ASN A 415 -23.77 -14.99 2.81
N VAL A 416 -24.41 -16.16 2.73
CA VAL A 416 -24.72 -16.87 1.48
C VAL A 416 -26.23 -17.02 1.28
N GLU A 417 -26.69 -16.85 0.05
CA GLU A 417 -28.01 -17.28 -0.40
C GLU A 417 -27.90 -18.30 -1.54
N ARG A 418 -28.60 -19.44 -1.39
CA ARG A 418 -28.76 -20.42 -2.46
C ARG A 418 -30.10 -20.17 -3.15
N MET A 419 -30.08 -19.79 -4.42
CA MET A 419 -31.30 -19.59 -5.21
C MET A 419 -31.60 -20.86 -6.01
N SER A 420 -32.76 -21.48 -5.78
CA SER A 420 -33.16 -22.76 -6.39
C SER A 420 -33.56 -22.66 -7.87
N ASP A 421 -33.79 -21.45 -8.38
CA ASP A 421 -34.28 -21.18 -9.73
C ASP A 421 -33.20 -21.29 -10.83
N SER A 422 -31.93 -21.28 -10.44
CA SER A 422 -30.79 -21.14 -11.37
C SER A 422 -29.83 -22.34 -11.36
N GLY A 423 -30.16 -23.42 -10.64
CA GLY A 423 -29.30 -24.58 -10.42
C GLY A 423 -28.18 -24.28 -9.42
N ASP A 424 -28.42 -24.58 -8.13
CA ASP A 424 -27.47 -24.51 -7.01
C ASP A 424 -26.51 -23.30 -6.98
N ALA A 425 -26.93 -22.16 -7.53
CA ALA A 425 -26.09 -20.97 -7.61
C ALA A 425 -25.93 -20.35 -6.23
N VAL A 426 -24.67 -20.17 -5.81
CA VAL A 426 -24.28 -19.57 -4.52
C VAL A 426 -24.07 -18.07 -4.71
N TYR A 427 -24.87 -17.25 -4.04
CA TYR A 427 -24.70 -15.80 -3.96
C TYR A 427 -24.09 -15.42 -2.62
N VAL A 428 -23.12 -14.51 -2.64
CA VAL A 428 -22.43 -14.00 -1.44
C VAL A 428 -22.81 -12.54 -1.23
N LYS A 429 -23.29 -12.23 -0.02
CA LYS A 429 -23.66 -10.90 0.44
C LYS A 429 -22.50 -10.21 1.13
N LYS A 430 -22.48 -8.88 1.05
CA LYS A 430 -21.62 -8.05 1.89
C LYS A 430 -22.09 -8.10 3.35
N THR A 431 -21.17 -7.88 4.27
CA THR A 431 -21.41 -7.96 5.72
C THR A 431 -21.47 -6.59 6.40
N ILE A 432 -21.69 -5.53 5.62
CA ILE A 432 -21.68 -4.12 6.08
C ILE A 432 -22.94 -3.39 5.67
#